data_AF-A0A920JJ24-F1
#
_entry.id   AF-A0A920JJ24-F1
#
_cell.length_a   1.000
_cell.length_b   1.000
_cell.length_c   1.000
_cell.angle_alpha   90.00
_cell.angle_beta   90.00
_cell.angle_gamma   90.00
#
_symmetry.space_group_name_H-M   'P 1'
#
loop_
_entity.id
_entity.type
_entity.pdbx_description
1 polymer ?
#
loop_
_entity_poly.entity_id
_entity_poly.type
_entity_poly.pdbx_seq_one_letter_code
_entity_poly.pdbx_strand_id
1 'polypeptide(L)'
;MMSIPNDAPNAENAHLFLDFILQPEVMAMISNKVKFPNAIPESKKFISKDILNNKAIYPDQQTLNKLFLAEIANPRFDRMMPRQWINIKTGK
;
A
#
# COMPACT_ATOMS: atom_id res chain seq x y z
N MET A 1 -3.71 2.35 0.47
CA MET A 1 -4.51 3.59 0.48
C MET A 1 -5.71 3.36 -0.43
N MET A 2 -6.91 3.70 0.01
CA MET A 2 -8.13 3.66 -0.81
C MET A 2 -8.72 5.07 -0.83
N SER A 3 -9.27 5.45 -1.98
CA SER A 3 -9.87 6.78 -2.20
C SER A 3 -11.11 6.63 -3.06
N ILE A 4 -12.11 7.50 -2.85
CA ILE A 4 -13.32 7.57 -3.68
C ILE A 4 -13.19 8.79 -4.60
N PRO A 5 -13.22 8.62 -5.94
CA PRO A 5 -13.25 9.73 -6.88
C PRO A 5 -14.45 10.65 -6.63
N ASN A 6 -14.29 11.96 -6.83
CA ASN A 6 -15.36 12.94 -6.60
C ASN A 6 -16.56 12.75 -7.55
N ASP A 7 -16.33 12.12 -8.70
CA ASP A 7 -17.33 11.81 -9.73
C ASP A 7 -17.74 10.32 -9.71
N ALA A 8 -17.49 9.60 -8.62
CA ALA A 8 -17.84 8.19 -8.51
C ALA A 8 -19.35 7.98 -8.67
N PRO A 9 -19.81 7.16 -9.65
CA PRO A 9 -21.23 6.99 -9.93
C PRO A 9 -21.99 6.24 -8.82
N ASN A 10 -21.27 5.57 -7.91
CA ASN A 10 -21.82 4.78 -6.80
C ASN A 10 -21.04 5.03 -5.50
N ALA A 11 -20.99 6.29 -5.04
CA ALA A 11 -20.24 6.67 -3.84
C ALA A 11 -20.69 5.91 -2.58
N GLU A 12 -22.00 5.68 -2.42
CA GLU A 12 -22.54 4.93 -1.26
C GLU A 12 -22.00 3.49 -1.21
N ASN A 13 -22.04 2.76 -2.32
CA ASN A 13 -21.48 1.41 -2.40
C ASN A 13 -19.97 1.40 -2.16
N ALA A 14 -19.26 2.45 -2.58
CA ALA A 14 -17.84 2.59 -2.30
C ALA A 14 -17.58 2.72 -0.79
N HIS A 15 -18.39 3.50 -0.06
CA HIS A 15 -18.31 3.58 1.40
C HIS A 15 -18.61 2.23 2.07
N LEU A 16 -19.66 1.53 1.64
CA LEU A 16 -19.97 0.19 2.17
C LEU A 16 -18.82 -0.81 1.95
N PHE A 17 -18.15 -0.73 0.80
CA PHE A 17 -16.98 -1.55 0.53
C PHE A 17 -15.78 -1.16 1.42
N LEU A 18 -15.55 0.13 1.66
CA LEU A 18 -14.52 0.58 2.60
C LEU A 18 -14.79 0.03 4.00
N ASP A 19 -16.04 0.13 4.49
CA ASP A 19 -16.43 -0.39 5.80
C ASP A 19 -16.19 -1.90 5.89
N PHE A 20 -16.55 -2.66 4.85
CA PHE A 20 -16.31 -4.09 4.79
C PHE A 20 -14.80 -4.43 4.84
N ILE A 21 -13.98 -3.76 4.03
CA ILE A 21 -12.53 -4.01 3.98
C ILE A 21 -11.85 -3.57 5.28
N LEU A 22 -12.39 -2.58 6.01
CA LEU A 22 -11.87 -2.15 7.30
C LEU A 22 -12.15 -3.11 8.46
N GLN A 23 -12.95 -4.15 8.25
CA GLN A 23 -13.13 -5.20 9.25
C GLN A 23 -11.83 -5.99 9.47
N PRO A 24 -11.35 -6.16 10.72
CA PRO A 24 -10.08 -6.81 11.01
C PRO A 24 -9.89 -8.20 10.39
N GLU A 25 -10.92 -9.04 10.42
CA GLU A 25 -10.94 -10.40 9.89
C GLU A 25 -10.83 -10.41 8.36
N VAL A 26 -11.54 -9.50 7.70
CA VAL A 26 -11.55 -9.34 6.24
C VAL A 26 -10.17 -8.90 5.77
N MET A 27 -9.61 -7.87 6.38
CA MET A 27 -8.28 -7.39 6.01
C MET A 27 -7.18 -8.42 6.32
N ALA A 28 -7.28 -9.14 7.44
CA ALA A 28 -6.35 -10.21 7.75
C ALA A 28 -6.40 -11.34 6.73
N MET A 29 -7.60 -11.75 6.29
CA MET A 29 -7.77 -12.73 5.21
C MET A 29 -7.08 -12.27 3.92
N ILE A 30 -7.21 -10.98 3.56
CA ILE A 30 -6.52 -10.42 2.39
C ILE A 30 -5.00 -10.51 2.59
N SER A 31 -4.46 -10.01 3.71
CA SER A 31 -3.02 -10.11 4.04
C SER A 31 -2.51 -11.55 4.01
N ASN A 32 -3.30 -12.50 4.53
CA ASN A 32 -2.96 -13.93 4.51
C ASN A 32 -2.81 -14.49 3.09
N LYS A 33 -3.67 -14.02 2.17
CA LYS A 33 -3.69 -14.45 0.78
C LYS A 33 -2.61 -13.79 -0.07
N VAL A 34 -2.48 -12.46 0.01
CA VAL A 34 -1.60 -11.68 -0.90
C VAL A 34 -0.21 -11.44 -0.31
N LYS A 35 0.02 -11.82 0.95
CA LYS A 35 1.31 -11.70 1.65
C LYS A 35 1.83 -10.26 1.70
N PHE A 36 0.94 -9.30 1.98
CA PHE A 36 1.25 -7.88 2.09
C PHE A 36 0.78 -7.32 3.45
N PRO A 37 1.55 -6.42 4.11
CA PRO A 37 1.11 -5.83 5.36
C PRO A 37 -0.10 -4.92 5.15
N ASN A 38 -0.95 -4.80 6.17
CA ASN A 38 -2.07 -3.88 6.16
C ASN A 38 -1.97 -2.89 7.33
N ALA A 39 -2.77 -1.83 7.26
CA ALA A 39 -2.72 -0.72 8.20
C ALA A 39 -3.67 -0.87 9.42
N ILE A 40 -4.39 -1.99 9.54
CA ILE A 40 -5.39 -2.22 10.61
C ILE A 40 -4.72 -2.99 11.75
N PRO A 41 -4.41 -2.36 12.90
CA PRO A 41 -3.68 -3.02 13.98
C PRO A 41 -4.40 -4.25 14.52
N GLU A 42 -5.73 -4.16 14.66
CA GLU A 42 -6.57 -5.24 15.19
C GLU A 42 -6.65 -6.46 14.26
N SER A 43 -6.27 -6.33 12.99
CA SER A 43 -6.21 -7.47 12.06
C SER A 43 -5.10 -8.45 12.44
N LYS A 44 -4.06 -8.00 13.15
CA LYS A 44 -2.87 -8.81 13.46
C LYS A 44 -3.20 -10.10 14.21
N LYS A 45 -4.25 -10.11 15.04
CA LYS A 45 -4.68 -11.33 15.76
C LYS A 45 -5.19 -12.45 14.84
N PHE A 46 -5.57 -12.11 13.60
CA PHE A 46 -6.10 -13.03 12.60
C PHE A 46 -5.10 -13.34 11.47
N ILE A 47 -3.94 -12.69 11.46
CA ILE A 47 -2.89 -12.94 10.46
C ILE A 47 -2.09 -14.16 10.90
N SER A 48 -1.73 -15.02 9.95
CA SER A 48 -0.94 -16.21 10.22
C SER A 48 0.46 -15.86 10.74
N LYS A 49 0.97 -16.65 11.69
CA LYS A 49 2.26 -16.38 12.36
C LYS A 49 3.45 -16.37 11.40
N ASP A 50 3.40 -17.15 10.33
CA ASP A 50 4.42 -17.17 9.27
C ASP A 50 4.54 -15.80 8.57
N ILE A 51 3.44 -15.06 8.43
CA ILE A 51 3.43 -13.72 7.83
C ILE A 51 3.84 -12.67 8.86
N LEU A 52 3.27 -12.70 10.06
CA LEU A 52 3.59 -11.72 11.11
C LEU A 52 5.06 -11.73 11.50
N ASN A 53 5.68 -12.91 11.50
CA ASN A 53 7.10 -13.07 11.85
C ASN A 53 8.03 -12.85 10.65
N ASN A 54 7.51 -12.68 9.43
CA ASN A 54 8.33 -12.41 8.26
C ASN A 54 8.75 -10.94 8.23
N LYS A 55 10.01 -10.67 8.56
CA LYS A 55 10.60 -9.32 8.58
C LYS A 55 10.61 -8.61 7.22
N ALA A 56 10.47 -9.32 6.11
CA ALA A 56 10.31 -8.68 4.80
C ALA A 56 8.91 -8.08 4.60
N ILE A 57 7.91 -8.55 5.37
CA ILE A 57 6.52 -8.07 5.33
C ILE A 57 6.26 -7.13 6.52
N TYR A 58 6.64 -7.53 7.72
CA TYR A 58 6.57 -6.75 8.96
C TYR A 58 7.98 -6.47 9.49
N PRO A 59 8.68 -5.45 8.94
CA PRO A 59 10.04 -5.11 9.34
C PRO A 59 10.13 -4.63 10.79
N ASP A 60 11.32 -4.78 11.37
CA ASP A 60 11.61 -4.22 12.69
C ASP A 60 11.80 -2.70 12.66
N GLN A 61 11.77 -2.08 13.84
CA GLN A 61 11.88 -0.62 13.97
C GLN A 61 13.20 -0.08 13.39
N GLN A 62 14.30 -0.82 13.52
CA GLN A 62 15.59 -0.42 12.97
C GLN A 62 15.55 -0.32 11.44
N THR A 63 14.86 -1.26 10.79
CA THR A 63 14.64 -1.24 9.34
C THR A 63 13.67 -0.13 8.94
N LEU A 64 12.56 0.02 9.66
CA LEU A 64 11.58 1.09 9.42
C LEU A 64 12.20 2.48 9.48
N ASN A 65 13.12 2.72 10.43
CA ASN A 65 13.80 4.00 10.60
C ASN A 65 14.74 4.37 9.43
N LYS A 66 15.06 3.42 8.54
CA LYS A 66 15.88 3.65 7.34
C LYS A 66 15.05 3.87 6.08
N LEU A 67 13.73 3.69 6.15
CA LEU A 67 12.83 3.89 5.01
C LEU A 67 12.52 5.38 4.85
N PHE A 68 12.17 5.77 3.63
CA PHE A 68 11.75 7.13 3.29
C PHE A 68 10.46 7.09 2.47
N LEU A 69 9.64 8.12 2.61
CA LEU A 69 8.52 8.36 1.72
C LEU A 69 9.01 9.14 0.51
N ALA A 70 8.53 8.78 -0.68
CA ALA A 70 8.77 9.59 -1.86
C ALA A 70 8.12 10.97 -1.68
N GLU A 71 8.89 12.02 -1.93
CA GLU A 71 8.40 13.40 -1.91
C GLU A 71 7.66 13.74 -3.20
N ILE A 72 6.73 14.70 -3.12
CA ILE A 72 6.08 15.26 -4.30
C ILE A 72 7.12 16.12 -5.01
N ALA A 73 7.56 15.68 -6.19
CA ALA A 73 8.53 16.42 -6.98
C ALA A 73 7.89 17.66 -7.62
N ASN A 74 8.71 18.67 -7.93
CA ASN A 74 8.24 19.80 -8.71
C ASN A 74 8.02 19.41 -10.18
N PRO A 75 7.25 20.19 -10.96
CA PRO A 75 6.92 19.84 -12.34
C PRO A 75 8.14 19.63 -13.26
N ARG A 76 9.29 20.23 -12.95
CA ARG A 76 10.53 20.02 -13.72
C ARG A 76 11.08 18.62 -13.48
N PHE A 77 11.18 18.19 -12.22
CA PHE A 77 11.65 16.85 -11.86
C PHE A 77 10.66 15.76 -12.30
N ASP A 78 9.36 15.98 -12.14
CA ASP A 78 8.31 15.04 -12.55
C ASP A 78 8.33 14.74 -14.05
N ARG A 79 8.72 15.70 -14.90
CA ARG A 79 8.89 15.46 -16.34
C ARG A 79 10.23 14.80 -16.68
N MET A 80 11.26 15.08 -15.90
CA MET A 80 12.61 14.55 -16.13
C MET A 80 12.66 13.06 -15.84
N MET A 81 12.10 12.62 -14.70
CA MET A 81 12.15 11.23 -14.25
C MET A 81 11.66 10.21 -15.29
N PRO A 82 10.44 10.34 -15.88
CA PRO A 82 9.96 9.40 -16.89
C PRO A 82 10.77 9.44 -18.18
N ARG A 83 11.35 10.60 -18.56
CA ARG A 83 12.22 10.70 -19.74
C ARG A 83 13.50 9.88 -19.55
N GLN A 84 14.15 10.03 -18.40
CA GLN A 84 15.33 9.24 -18.08
C GLN A 84 15.00 7.75 -18.03
N TRP A 85 13.84 7.39 -17.47
CA TRP A 85 13.38 6.01 -17.46
C TRP A 85 13.18 5.44 -18.88
N ILE A 86 12.62 6.21 -19.81
CA ILE A 86 12.47 5.81 -21.21
C ILE A 86 13.84 5.61 -21.87
N ASN A 87 14.78 6.53 -21.65
CA ASN A 87 16.15 6.42 -22.18
C ASN A 87 16.82 5.13 -21.71
N ILE A 88 16.80 4.87 -20.39
CA ILE A 88 17.30 3.62 -19.80
C ILE A 88 16.65 2.39 -20.45
N LYS A 89 15.32 2.38 -20.56
CA LYS A 89 14.59 1.24 -21.16
C LYS A 89 14.87 1.05 -22.66
N THR A 90 15.26 2.10 -23.37
CA THR A 90 15.49 2.07 -24.82
C THR A 90 16.97 2.03 -25.21
N GLY A 91 17.88 2.05 -24.22
CA GLY A 91 19.33 2.09 -24.47
C GLY A 91 19.81 3.37 -25.13
N LYS A 92 19.09 4.49 -24.92
CA LYS A 92 19.47 5.83 -25.38
C LYS A 92 20.09 6.67 -24.27
#